data_AF-A0A067M564-F1
#
_entry.id   AF-A0A067M564-F1
#
_cell.length_a   1.000
_cell.length_b   1.000
_cell.length_c   1.000
_cell.angle_alpha   90.00
_cell.angle_beta   90.00
_cell.angle_gamma   90.00
#
_symmetry.space_group_name_H-M   'P 1'
#
loop_
_entity.id
_entity.type
_entity.pdbx_description
1 polymer ?
#
loop_
_entity_poly.entity_id
_entity_poly.type
_entity_poly.pdbx_seq_one_letter_code
_entity_poly.pdbx_strand_id
1 'polypeptide(L)'
;YRCFPHIIHLSVTAILACVTDLKNAEGSMSQWEPTENATEGIQRDVISIARVLVRTIRASGLRREEFEEVVGQVYPDMRPILELLRDMPIRWSSTYLMLQRVLRLREAIEVFLAHPANAIFDKYKLPPAEWGSLEEMVEILEYPHQAQQVLSMETVPSLAMAIPAMEALLFQWEALSAKKPHLSPMILAGHAKICEYYAVMRRSKTYVFAM
;
A
#
# COMPACT_ATOMS: atom_id res chain seq x y z
N TYR A 1 -5.01 -2.46 24.93
CA TYR A 1 -4.28 -3.60 24.35
C TYR A 1 -4.24 -3.41 22.84
N ARG A 2 -3.06 -3.48 22.19
CA ARG A 2 -2.96 -3.45 20.72
C ARG A 2 -2.85 -4.90 20.21
N CYS A 3 -3.72 -5.30 19.29
CA CYS A 3 -3.65 -6.62 18.66
C CYS A 3 -2.59 -6.63 17.53
N PHE A 4 -2.04 -7.80 17.20
CA PHE A 4 -1.03 -7.93 16.15
C PHE A 4 -1.41 -7.22 14.84
N PRO A 5 -2.63 -7.40 14.29
CA PRO A 5 -2.95 -6.78 13.00
C PRO A 5 -3.00 -5.25 13.07
N HIS A 6 -3.35 -4.70 14.24
CA HIS A 6 -3.28 -3.27 14.48
C HIS A 6 -1.82 -2.77 14.49
N ILE A 7 -0.87 -3.57 14.99
CA ILE A 7 0.56 -3.22 14.97
C ILE A 7 1.13 -3.26 13.54
N ILE A 8 0.78 -4.28 12.76
CA ILE A 8 1.15 -4.34 11.35
C ILE A 8 0.60 -3.12 10.61
N HIS A 9 -0.67 -2.76 10.84
CA HIS A 9 -1.25 -1.56 10.26
C HIS A 9 -0.49 -0.29 10.66
N LEU A 10 -0.14 -0.12 11.93
CA LEU A 10 0.66 1.04 12.37
C LEU A 10 2.03 1.09 11.69
N SER A 11 2.68 -0.06 11.47
CA SER A 11 3.97 -0.11 10.75
C SER A 11 3.82 0.29 9.28
N VAL A 12 2.75 -0.15 8.61
CA VAL A 12 2.43 0.24 7.22
C VAL A 12 2.11 1.73 7.14
N THR A 13 1.32 2.27 8.07
CA THR A 13 1.00 3.70 8.11
C THR A 13 2.26 4.54 8.34
N ALA A 14 3.19 4.09 9.17
CA ALA A 14 4.48 4.76 9.38
C ALA A 14 5.34 4.77 8.11
N ILE A 15 5.40 3.65 7.37
CA ILE A 15 6.08 3.56 6.07
C ILE A 15 5.46 4.55 5.09
N LEU A 16 4.13 4.53 4.95
CA LEU A 16 3.42 5.40 4.01
C LEU A 16 3.64 6.88 4.32
N ALA A 17 3.67 7.26 5.60
CA ALA A 17 3.91 8.63 6.03
C ALA A 17 5.31 9.17 5.70
N CYS A 18 6.28 8.31 5.35
CA CYS A 18 7.58 8.75 4.84
C CYS A 18 7.54 9.14 3.36
N VAL A 19 6.57 8.63 2.60
CA VAL A 19 6.48 8.78 1.13
C VAL A 19 5.42 9.81 0.74
N THR A 20 4.37 9.84 1.53
CA THR A 20 3.21 10.68 1.34
C THR A 20 3.27 11.77 2.39
N ASP A 21 2.86 12.99 2.07
CA ASP A 21 2.60 14.06 3.06
C ASP A 21 1.37 13.70 3.94
N LEU A 22 1.32 12.49 4.51
CA LEU A 22 0.24 11.97 5.37
C LEU A 22 0.25 12.62 6.76
N LYS A 23 0.56 13.92 6.86
CA LYS A 23 0.30 14.73 8.06
C LYS A 23 -1.19 14.81 8.43
N ASN A 24 -2.09 14.27 7.60
CA ASN A 24 -3.55 14.32 7.81
C ASN A 24 -4.21 12.97 8.17
N ALA A 25 -3.48 11.92 8.57
CA ALA A 25 -4.09 10.63 8.88
C ALA A 25 -4.53 10.44 10.34
N GLU A 26 -4.14 11.32 11.26
CA GLU A 26 -4.51 11.21 12.70
C GLU A 26 -5.61 12.19 13.13
N GLY A 27 -6.21 12.96 12.22
CA GLY A 27 -7.26 13.93 12.55
C GLY A 27 -8.34 14.03 11.49
N SER A 28 -9.57 13.72 11.89
CA SER A 28 -10.85 14.04 11.22
C SER A 28 -11.35 13.09 10.12
N MET A 29 -12.43 12.37 10.48
CA MET A 29 -13.44 11.85 9.58
C MET A 29 -14.18 13.00 8.85
N SER A 30 -13.63 13.54 7.77
CA SER A 30 -14.42 14.22 6.72
C SER A 30 -13.51 14.72 5.58
N GLN A 31 -14.01 14.54 4.35
CA GLN A 31 -13.64 15.24 3.12
C GLN A 31 -12.14 15.56 2.93
N TRP A 32 -11.44 14.65 2.25
CA TRP A 32 -10.21 15.00 1.56
C TRP A 32 -10.58 15.81 0.30
N GLU A 33 -10.26 17.10 0.30
CA GLU A 33 -10.21 17.91 -0.93
C GLU A 33 -8.80 17.85 -1.54
N PRO A 34 -8.66 17.83 -2.87
CA PRO A 34 -7.36 17.80 -3.52
C PRO A 34 -6.64 19.12 -3.24
N THR A 35 -5.53 19.07 -2.52
CA THR A 35 -4.69 20.26 -2.34
C THR A 35 -3.96 20.53 -3.66
N GLU A 36 -4.47 21.46 -4.44
CA GLU A 36 -3.75 22.13 -5.53
C GLU A 36 -2.66 22.99 -4.89
N ASN A 37 -1.45 22.47 -4.72
CA ASN A 37 -0.21 23.23 -4.54
C ASN A 37 0.98 22.28 -4.57
N ALA A 38 1.42 21.91 -5.78
CA ALA A 38 2.74 21.30 -5.98
C ALA A 38 3.68 22.40 -6.48
N THR A 39 4.43 23.02 -5.57
CA THR A 39 5.58 23.86 -5.89
C THR A 39 6.74 23.01 -6.37
N GLU A 40 7.47 23.55 -7.34
CA GLU A 40 8.65 22.98 -7.99
C GLU A 40 9.68 22.48 -6.96
N GLY A 41 10.13 21.23 -7.13
CA GLY A 41 11.18 20.61 -6.31
C GLY A 41 10.73 19.46 -5.39
N ILE A 42 9.42 19.22 -5.25
CA ILE A 42 8.88 18.12 -4.42
C ILE A 42 8.73 16.85 -5.27
N GLN A 43 9.35 15.76 -4.84
CA GLN A 43 9.12 14.41 -5.39
C GLN A 43 7.61 14.14 -5.40
N ARG A 44 7.02 13.92 -6.58
CA ARG A 44 5.57 13.67 -6.71
C ARG A 44 5.18 12.46 -5.86
N ASP A 45 4.13 12.60 -5.06
CA ASP A 45 3.57 11.50 -4.28
C ASP A 45 2.86 10.51 -5.23
N VAL A 46 3.62 9.53 -5.70
CA VAL A 46 3.17 8.49 -6.64
C VAL A 46 2.02 7.65 -6.08
N ILE A 47 1.97 7.43 -4.76
CA ILE A 47 0.90 6.66 -4.12
C ILE A 47 -0.39 7.47 -4.15
N SER A 48 -0.33 8.76 -3.82
CA SER A 48 -1.48 9.66 -3.88
C SER A 48 -1.98 9.81 -5.32
N ILE A 49 -1.09 9.92 -6.31
CA ILE A 49 -1.48 9.93 -7.73
C ILE A 49 -2.23 8.65 -8.11
N ALA A 50 -1.67 7.48 -7.77
CA ALA A 50 -2.32 6.19 -8.04
C ALA A 50 -3.69 6.08 -7.36
N ARG A 51 -3.81 6.51 -6.09
CA ARG A 51 -5.09 6.54 -5.35
C ARG A 51 -6.12 7.41 -6.05
N VAL A 52 -5.74 8.61 -6.47
CA VAL A 52 -6.66 9.54 -7.13
C VAL A 52 -7.10 8.95 -8.46
N LEU A 53 -6.17 8.50 -9.31
CA LEU A 53 -6.49 7.86 -10.59
C LEU A 53 -7.50 6.72 -10.42
N VAL A 54 -7.23 5.79 -9.51
CA VAL A 54 -8.12 4.65 -9.21
C VAL A 54 -9.49 5.13 -8.77
N ARG A 55 -9.57 6.08 -7.82
CA ARG A 55 -10.85 6.61 -7.34
C ARG A 55 -11.63 7.28 -8.46
N THR A 56 -10.94 8.06 -9.27
CA THR A 56 -11.50 8.81 -10.38
C THR A 56 -12.10 7.87 -11.42
N ILE A 57 -11.39 6.84 -11.87
CA ILE A 57 -11.93 5.81 -12.79
C ILE A 57 -13.12 5.09 -12.13
N ARG A 58 -12.95 4.65 -10.87
CA ARG A 58 -13.98 3.86 -10.15
C ARG A 58 -15.25 4.64 -9.79
N ALA A 59 -15.22 5.98 -9.81
CA ALA A 59 -16.35 6.81 -9.42
C ALA A 59 -17.43 6.94 -10.51
N SER A 60 -17.16 6.54 -11.74
CA SER A 60 -18.10 6.65 -12.87
C SER A 60 -18.30 5.30 -13.54
N GLY A 61 -19.57 4.92 -13.81
CA GLY A 61 -19.90 3.70 -14.54
C GLY A 61 -19.28 3.69 -15.92
N LEU A 62 -19.47 4.77 -16.69
CA LEU A 62 -18.90 4.94 -18.02
C LEU A 62 -17.38 4.73 -18.05
N ARG A 63 -16.63 5.41 -17.17
CA ARG A 63 -15.17 5.24 -17.12
C ARG A 63 -14.72 3.84 -16.69
N ARG A 64 -15.53 3.14 -15.89
CA ARG A 64 -15.25 1.75 -15.51
C ARG A 64 -15.43 0.81 -16.69
N GLU A 65 -16.52 0.99 -17.44
CA GLU A 65 -16.81 0.22 -18.66
C GLU A 65 -15.73 0.46 -19.72
N GLU A 66 -15.38 1.72 -20.00
CA GLU A 66 -14.29 2.08 -20.91
C GLU A 66 -12.95 1.45 -20.47
N PHE A 67 -12.63 1.50 -19.18
CA PHE A 67 -11.41 0.89 -18.67
C PHE A 67 -11.45 -0.65 -18.76
N GLU A 68 -12.60 -1.27 -18.49
CA GLU A 68 -12.79 -2.71 -18.62
C GLU A 68 -12.60 -3.18 -20.07
N GLU A 69 -13.10 -2.42 -21.04
CA GLU A 69 -12.87 -2.66 -22.47
C GLU A 69 -11.37 -2.59 -22.81
N VAL A 70 -10.67 -1.56 -22.33
CA VAL A 70 -9.21 -1.42 -22.53
C VAL A 70 -8.47 -2.61 -21.91
N VAL A 71 -8.83 -3.04 -20.70
CA VAL A 71 -8.23 -4.23 -20.06
C VAL A 71 -8.50 -5.49 -20.90
N GLY A 72 -9.71 -5.66 -21.44
CA GLY A 72 -10.06 -6.79 -22.31
C GLY A 72 -9.30 -6.80 -23.64
N GLN A 73 -8.95 -5.62 -24.17
CA GLN A 73 -8.14 -5.48 -25.39
C GLN A 73 -6.65 -5.76 -25.13
N VAL A 74 -6.10 -5.20 -24.05
CA VAL A 74 -4.68 -5.35 -23.68
C VAL A 74 -4.38 -6.74 -23.15
N TYR A 75 -5.33 -7.36 -22.44
CA TYR A 75 -5.19 -8.70 -21.88
C TYR A 75 -6.34 -9.63 -22.33
N PRO A 76 -6.34 -10.10 -23.59
CA PRO A 76 -7.43 -10.91 -24.15
C PRO A 76 -7.75 -12.18 -23.34
N ASP A 77 -6.71 -12.82 -22.80
CA ASP A 77 -6.80 -14.07 -22.03
C ASP A 77 -7.17 -13.85 -20.55
N MET A 78 -7.25 -12.61 -20.08
CA MET A 78 -7.58 -12.31 -18.68
C MET A 78 -9.07 -12.50 -18.42
N ARG A 79 -9.41 -13.57 -17.69
CA ARG A 79 -10.78 -13.89 -17.26
C ARG A 79 -10.79 -14.30 -15.77
N PRO A 80 -11.66 -13.71 -14.92
CA PRO A 80 -12.52 -12.55 -15.22
C PRO A 80 -11.69 -11.29 -15.50
N ILE A 81 -12.26 -10.32 -16.22
CA ILE A 81 -11.61 -9.02 -16.46
C ILE A 81 -11.41 -8.35 -15.09
N LEU A 82 -10.18 -7.88 -14.84
CA LEU A 82 -9.83 -7.31 -13.54
C LEU A 82 -10.15 -5.82 -13.50
N GLU A 83 -10.93 -5.42 -12.50
CA GLU A 83 -11.17 -4.01 -12.21
C GLU A 83 -10.06 -3.39 -11.34
N LEU A 84 -9.91 -2.07 -11.31
CA LEU A 84 -9.06 -1.40 -10.33
C LEU A 84 -9.62 -1.55 -8.89
N LEU A 85 -8.74 -1.78 -7.92
CA LEU A 85 -9.11 -1.94 -6.51
C LEU A 85 -8.94 -0.62 -5.76
N ARG A 86 -9.97 -0.18 -5.03
CA ARG A 86 -9.87 1.05 -4.22
C ARG A 86 -9.10 0.80 -2.94
N ASP A 87 -8.23 1.75 -2.59
CA ASP A 87 -7.63 1.83 -1.26
C ASP A 87 -8.68 2.26 -0.21
N MET A 88 -8.69 1.56 0.92
CA MET A 88 -9.65 1.70 2.01
C MET A 88 -8.88 1.85 3.33
N PRO A 89 -8.74 3.06 3.89
CA PRO A 89 -7.86 3.33 5.04
C PRO A 89 -8.06 2.39 6.24
N ILE A 90 -9.30 1.93 6.44
CA ILE A 90 -9.69 1.03 7.53
C ILE A 90 -9.29 -0.45 7.31
N ARG A 91 -8.87 -0.84 6.10
CA ARG A 91 -8.49 -2.22 5.74
C ARG A 91 -6.97 -2.29 5.59
N TRP A 92 -6.32 -3.00 6.50
CA TRP A 92 -4.86 -2.96 6.70
C TRP A 92 -3.99 -3.22 5.44
N SER A 93 -4.47 -4.06 4.52
CA SER A 93 -3.77 -4.41 3.27
C SER A 93 -4.29 -3.69 2.02
N SER A 94 -5.21 -2.73 2.12
CA SER A 94 -5.85 -2.16 0.94
C SER A 94 -4.91 -1.36 0.04
N THR A 95 -3.94 -0.65 0.63
CA THR A 95 -2.99 0.14 -0.16
C THR A 95 -2.09 -0.80 -0.98
N TYR A 96 -1.57 -1.85 -0.35
CA TYR A 96 -0.82 -2.90 -1.05
C TYR A 96 -1.62 -3.51 -2.21
N LEU A 97 -2.85 -3.95 -1.95
CA LEU A 97 -3.70 -4.59 -2.97
C LEU A 97 -4.08 -3.63 -4.10
N MET A 98 -4.32 -2.35 -3.80
CA MET A 98 -4.52 -1.32 -4.83
C MET A 98 -3.29 -1.17 -5.70
N LEU A 99 -2.11 -0.98 -5.10
CA LEU A 99 -0.87 -0.76 -5.84
C LEU A 99 -0.49 -1.99 -6.67
N GLN A 100 -0.62 -3.19 -6.12
CA GLN A 100 -0.40 -4.43 -6.85
C GLN A 100 -1.35 -4.55 -8.06
N ARG A 101 -2.63 -4.16 -7.91
CA ARG A 101 -3.58 -4.14 -9.03
C ARG A 101 -3.20 -3.09 -10.08
N VAL A 102 -2.78 -1.91 -9.65
CA VAL A 102 -2.32 -0.82 -10.53
C VAL A 102 -1.11 -1.25 -11.35
N LEU A 103 -0.11 -1.89 -10.72
CA LEU A 103 1.06 -2.43 -11.43
C LEU A 103 0.68 -3.55 -12.40
N ARG A 104 -0.23 -4.46 -11.98
CA ARG A 104 -0.70 -5.56 -12.83
C ARG A 104 -1.44 -5.08 -14.08
N LEU A 105 -2.11 -3.92 -14.00
CA LEU A 105 -2.86 -3.33 -15.10
C LEU A 105 -2.16 -2.13 -15.72
N ARG A 106 -0.83 -2.00 -15.54
CA ARG A 106 -0.04 -0.85 -15.98
C ARG A 106 -0.25 -0.53 -17.46
N GLU A 107 -0.14 -1.52 -18.33
CA GLU A 107 -0.25 -1.31 -19.78
C GLU A 107 -1.67 -0.83 -20.15
N ALA A 108 -2.71 -1.43 -19.56
CA ALA A 108 -4.09 -0.97 -19.75
C ALA A 108 -4.30 0.46 -19.23
N ILE A 109 -3.67 0.83 -18.11
CA ILE A 109 -3.69 2.22 -17.58
C ILE A 109 -3.01 3.16 -18.57
N GLU A 110 -1.83 2.82 -19.08
CA GLU A 110 -1.09 3.65 -20.04
C GLU A 110 -1.89 3.85 -21.35
N VAL A 111 -2.53 2.80 -21.88
CA VAL A 111 -3.42 2.88 -23.05
C VAL A 111 -4.65 3.75 -22.76
N PHE A 112 -5.31 3.54 -21.62
CA PHE A 112 -6.48 4.33 -21.22
C PHE A 112 -6.14 5.83 -21.11
N LEU A 113 -4.98 6.16 -20.51
CA LEU A 113 -4.50 7.54 -20.35
C LEU A 113 -3.99 8.16 -21.65
N ALA A 114 -3.58 7.36 -22.64
CA ALA A 114 -3.15 7.85 -23.94
C ALA A 114 -4.33 8.25 -24.85
N HIS A 115 -5.54 7.77 -24.56
CA HIS A 115 -6.72 8.06 -25.37
C HIS A 115 -7.10 9.56 -25.32
N PRO A 116 -7.35 10.25 -26.45
CA PRO A 116 -7.63 11.68 -26.46
C PRO A 116 -8.84 12.11 -25.61
N ALA A 117 -9.87 11.26 -25.51
CA ALA A 117 -11.03 11.52 -24.65
C ALA A 117 -10.68 11.57 -23.14
N ASN A 118 -9.53 11.03 -22.76
CA ASN A 118 -9.05 10.90 -21.39
C ASN A 118 -7.93 11.91 -21.04
N ALA A 119 -7.71 12.94 -21.86
CA ALA A 119 -6.69 13.96 -21.64
C ALA A 119 -6.80 14.67 -20.28
N ILE A 120 -8.00 14.71 -19.69
CA ILE A 120 -8.23 15.21 -18.31
C ILE A 120 -7.40 14.47 -17.23
N PHE A 121 -6.87 13.29 -17.55
CA PHE A 121 -6.04 12.48 -16.65
C PHE A 121 -4.54 12.61 -16.93
N ASP A 122 -4.10 13.50 -17.82
CA ASP A 122 -2.67 13.67 -18.16
C ASP A 122 -1.80 13.94 -16.94
N LYS A 123 -2.31 14.70 -15.96
CA LYS A 123 -1.63 14.98 -14.68
C LYS A 123 -1.39 13.74 -13.80
N TYR A 124 -2.04 12.62 -14.11
CA TYR A 124 -1.87 11.34 -13.42
C TYR A 124 -0.98 10.36 -14.18
N LYS A 125 -0.43 10.74 -15.35
CA LYS A 125 0.57 9.95 -16.04
C LYS A 125 1.83 9.83 -15.18
N LEU A 126 2.32 8.61 -15.06
CA LEU A 126 3.52 8.26 -14.33
C LEU A 126 4.64 7.96 -15.35
N PRO A 127 5.78 8.67 -15.31
CA PRO A 127 6.97 8.29 -16.06
C PRO A 127 7.55 6.96 -15.54
N PRO A 128 8.44 6.31 -16.30
CA PRO A 128 9.02 5.02 -15.92
C PRO A 128 9.66 5.00 -14.52
N ALA A 129 10.30 6.09 -14.10
CA ALA A 129 10.89 6.21 -12.77
C ALA A 129 9.84 6.18 -11.64
N GLU A 130 8.68 6.82 -11.84
CA GLU A 130 7.59 6.83 -10.85
C GLU A 130 6.89 5.47 -10.76
N TRP A 131 6.79 4.74 -11.89
CA TRP A 131 6.37 3.34 -11.87
C TRP A 131 7.33 2.46 -11.06
N GLY A 132 8.64 2.65 -11.23
CA GLY A 132 9.65 1.98 -10.42
C GLY A 132 9.48 2.27 -8.92
N SER A 133 9.17 3.51 -8.55
CA SER A 133 8.84 3.84 -7.15
C SER A 133 7.61 3.09 -6.64
N LEU A 134 6.56 2.92 -7.44
CA LEU A 134 5.40 2.11 -7.05
C LEU A 134 5.75 0.62 -6.87
N GLU A 135 6.62 0.07 -7.72
CA GLU A 135 7.12 -1.31 -7.60
C GLU A 135 7.88 -1.52 -6.28
N GLU A 136 8.77 -0.58 -5.92
CA GLU A 136 9.49 -0.61 -4.64
C GLU A 136 8.54 -0.51 -3.44
N MET A 137 7.50 0.31 -3.53
CA MET A 137 6.48 0.39 -2.48
C MET A 137 5.69 -0.91 -2.34
N VAL A 138 5.37 -1.58 -3.44
CA VAL A 138 4.72 -2.89 -3.40
C VAL A 138 5.64 -3.94 -2.74
N GLU A 139 6.93 -3.94 -3.06
CA GLU A 139 7.92 -4.84 -2.43
C GLU A 139 8.02 -4.63 -0.92
N ILE A 140 8.07 -3.37 -0.44
CA ILE A 140 8.08 -3.07 1.00
C ILE A 140 6.80 -3.56 1.69
N LEU A 141 5.64 -3.31 1.07
CA LEU A 141 4.32 -3.60 1.63
C LEU A 141 3.88 -5.06 1.48
N GLU A 142 4.57 -5.86 0.67
CA GLU A 142 4.29 -7.28 0.52
C GLU A 142 4.55 -8.05 1.81
N TYR A 143 5.66 -7.80 2.50
CA TYR A 143 6.01 -8.49 3.75
C TYR A 143 4.96 -8.33 4.86
N PRO A 144 4.50 -7.10 5.22
CA PRO A 144 3.44 -6.96 6.20
C PRO A 144 2.11 -7.57 5.73
N HIS A 145 1.82 -7.57 4.42
CA HIS A 145 0.66 -8.28 3.87
C HIS A 145 0.75 -9.80 4.11
N GLN A 146 1.89 -10.42 3.82
CA GLN A 146 2.13 -11.85 4.05
C GLN A 146 2.03 -12.20 5.55
N ALA A 147 2.64 -11.40 6.43
CA ALA A 147 2.56 -11.57 7.88
C ALA A 147 1.11 -11.52 8.37
N GLN A 148 0.27 -10.64 7.80
CA GLN A 148 -1.16 -10.58 8.09
C GLN A 148 -1.92 -11.80 7.56
N GLN A 149 -1.57 -12.31 6.38
CA GLN A 149 -2.22 -13.49 5.79
C GLN A 149 -1.99 -14.74 6.65
N VAL A 150 -0.75 -14.97 7.10
CA VAL A 150 -0.41 -16.14 7.94
C VAL A 150 -1.34 -16.26 9.15
N LEU A 151 -1.57 -15.15 9.86
CA LEU A 151 -2.43 -15.15 11.04
C LEU A 151 -3.92 -15.10 10.74
N SER A 152 -4.30 -14.63 9.54
CA SER A 152 -5.70 -14.64 9.10
C SER A 152 -6.16 -16.06 8.70
N MET A 153 -5.23 -16.97 8.41
CA MET A 153 -5.51 -18.39 8.13
C MET A 153 -5.67 -19.23 9.40
N GLU A 154 -5.25 -18.71 10.56
CA GLU A 154 -5.37 -19.45 11.82
C GLU A 154 -6.82 -19.46 12.32
N THR A 155 -7.35 -20.66 12.52
CA THR A 155 -8.69 -20.86 13.11
C THR A 155 -8.72 -20.60 14.61
N VAL A 156 -7.54 -20.54 15.26
CA VAL A 156 -7.37 -20.19 16.67
C VAL A 156 -6.36 -19.04 16.71
N PRO A 157 -6.71 -17.85 17.26
CA PRO A 157 -5.77 -16.74 17.34
C PRO A 157 -4.63 -17.10 18.30
N SER A 158 -3.52 -17.62 17.77
CA SER A 158 -2.41 -18.07 18.59
C SER A 158 -1.39 -16.94 18.74
N LEU A 159 -1.26 -16.47 19.97
CA LEU A 159 -0.19 -15.55 20.35
C LEU A 159 1.20 -16.10 19.97
N ALA A 160 1.31 -17.43 19.94
CA ALA A 160 2.49 -18.19 19.58
C ALA A 160 3.01 -17.89 18.16
N MET A 161 2.14 -17.55 17.21
CA MET A 161 2.53 -17.29 15.82
C MET A 161 2.72 -15.80 15.50
N ALA A 162 2.14 -14.92 16.33
CA ALA A 162 2.29 -13.48 16.17
C ALA A 162 3.75 -13.03 16.30
N ILE A 163 4.51 -13.65 17.22
CA ILE A 163 5.91 -13.29 17.45
C ILE A 163 6.82 -13.75 16.32
N PRO A 164 6.81 -15.04 15.91
CA PRO A 164 7.55 -15.49 14.74
C PRO A 164 7.23 -14.69 13.47
N ALA A 165 5.95 -14.34 13.25
CA ALA A 165 5.56 -13.54 12.09
C ALA A 165 6.16 -12.13 12.11
N MET A 166 6.22 -11.48 13.28
CA MET A 166 6.88 -10.18 13.42
C MET A 166 8.40 -10.29 13.27
N GLU A 167 9.05 -11.32 13.84
CA GLU A 167 10.50 -11.51 13.70
C GLU A 167 10.89 -11.76 12.25
N ALA A 168 10.11 -12.59 11.55
CA ALA A 168 10.29 -12.83 10.12
C ALA A 168 10.13 -11.54 9.29
N LEU A 169 9.12 -10.72 9.61
CA LEU A 169 8.91 -9.42 8.96
C LEU A 169 10.10 -8.47 9.16
N LEU A 170 10.60 -8.33 10.40
CA LEU A 170 11.77 -7.49 10.69
C LEU A 170 13.00 -7.98 9.92
N PHE A 171 13.27 -9.29 9.95
CA PHE A 171 14.38 -9.89 9.23
C PHE A 171 14.30 -9.63 7.71
N GLN A 172 13.12 -9.81 7.11
CA GLN A 172 12.90 -9.54 5.69
C GLN A 172 13.14 -8.07 5.33
N TRP A 173 12.67 -7.16 6.19
CA TRP A 173 12.90 -5.73 6.03
C TRP A 173 14.35 -5.32 6.19
N GLU A 174 15.09 -5.90 7.13
CA GLU A 174 16.54 -5.70 7.26
C GLU A 174 17.28 -6.16 6.00
N ALA A 175 16.93 -7.32 5.46
CA ALA A 175 17.50 -7.84 4.22
C ALA A 175 17.17 -6.93 3.01
N LEU A 176 15.92 -6.46 2.91
CA LEU A 176 15.52 -5.53 1.86
C LEU A 176 16.28 -4.20 1.98
N SER A 177 16.41 -3.66 3.19
CA SER A 177 17.15 -2.42 3.47
C SER A 177 18.63 -2.55 3.11
N ALA A 178 19.25 -3.71 3.38
CA ALA A 178 20.63 -4.00 2.97
C ALA A 178 20.79 -4.07 1.44
N LYS A 179 19.79 -4.64 0.74
CA LYS A 179 19.78 -4.73 -0.73
C LYS A 179 19.46 -3.40 -1.41
N LYS A 180 18.62 -2.56 -0.78
CA LYS A 180 18.12 -1.27 -1.31
C LYS A 180 18.24 -0.17 -0.23
N PRO A 181 19.45 0.38 -0.02
CA PRO A 181 19.71 1.34 1.06
C PRO A 181 18.89 2.64 0.98
N HIS A 182 18.42 3.02 -0.21
CA HIS A 182 17.56 4.19 -0.37
C HIS A 182 16.15 4.00 0.23
N LEU A 183 15.71 2.76 0.42
CA LEU A 183 14.44 2.42 1.06
C LEU A 183 14.54 2.37 2.59
N SER A 184 15.76 2.38 3.15
CA SER A 184 16.01 2.25 4.59
C SER A 184 15.22 3.25 5.44
N PRO A 185 15.10 4.54 5.10
CA PRO A 185 14.33 5.47 5.93
C PRO A 185 12.86 5.05 6.12
N MET A 186 12.24 4.54 5.05
CA MET A 186 10.84 4.07 5.08
C MET A 186 10.73 2.78 5.89
N ILE A 187 11.61 1.81 5.61
CA ILE A 187 11.65 0.52 6.29
C ILE A 187 11.87 0.71 7.80
N LEU A 188 12.79 1.60 8.19
CA LEU A 188 13.09 1.90 9.60
C LEU A 188 11.88 2.51 10.33
N ALA A 189 11.07 3.34 9.65
CA ALA A 189 9.85 3.88 10.25
C ALA A 189 8.83 2.77 10.58
N GLY A 190 8.66 1.80 9.68
CA GLY A 190 7.83 0.62 9.93
C GLY A 190 8.41 -0.28 11.03
N HIS A 191 9.71 -0.56 10.95
CA HIS A 191 10.46 -1.38 11.90
C HIS A 191 10.33 -0.83 13.35
N ALA A 192 10.46 0.48 13.52
CA ALA A 192 10.31 1.14 14.82
C ALA A 192 8.96 0.84 15.48
N LYS A 193 7.86 0.81 14.71
CA LYS A 193 6.52 0.52 15.24
C LYS A 193 6.35 -0.92 15.73
N ILE A 194 7.00 -1.88 15.07
CA ILE A 194 7.00 -3.27 15.51
C ILE A 194 7.87 -3.40 16.78
N CYS A 195 9.04 -2.75 16.83
CA CYS A 195 9.90 -2.76 18.03
C CYS A 195 9.23 -2.11 19.26
N GLU A 196 8.51 -1.01 19.09
CA GLU A 196 7.70 -0.40 20.16
C GLU A 196 6.73 -1.43 20.76
N TYR A 197 6.09 -2.23 19.92
CA TYR A 197 5.18 -3.28 20.36
C TYR A 197 5.90 -4.40 21.12
N TYR A 198 7.04 -4.88 20.62
CA TYR A 198 7.88 -5.86 21.33
C TYR A 198 8.27 -5.39 22.73
N ALA A 199 8.68 -4.12 22.86
CA ALA A 199 9.06 -3.55 24.14
C ALA A 199 7.89 -3.54 25.15
N VAL A 200 6.66 -3.29 24.68
CA VAL A 200 5.44 -3.37 25.50
C VAL A 200 5.10 -4.82 25.84
N MET A 201 5.20 -5.74 24.88
CA MET A 201 4.93 -7.16 25.08
C MET A 201 5.84 -7.80 26.12
N ARG A 202 7.15 -7.57 26.06
CA ARG A 202 8.13 -8.09 27.04
C ARG A 202 7.84 -7.63 28.47
N ARG A 203 7.19 -6.47 28.65
CA ARG A 203 6.80 -5.95 29.97
C ARG A 203 5.48 -6.52 30.49
N SER A 204 4.69 -7.17 29.63
CA SER A 204 3.40 -7.77 29.99
C SER A 204 3.58 -9.23 30.43
N LYS A 205 3.23 -9.54 31.69
CA LYS A 205 3.31 -10.90 32.25
C LYS A 205 2.55 -11.93 31.41
N THR A 206 1.45 -11.53 30.78
CA THR A 206 0.59 -12.41 29.95
C THR A 206 1.33 -13.02 28.76
N TYR A 207 2.31 -12.32 28.19
CA TYR A 207 3.09 -12.81 27.05
C TYR A 207 4.22 -13.75 27.45
N VAL A 208 4.78 -13.58 28.66
CA VAL A 208 5.83 -14.47 29.20
C VAL A 208 5.28 -15.88 29.46
N PHE A 209 3.98 -16.02 29.77
CA PHE A 209 3.32 -17.31 30.02
C PHE A 209 2.74 -17.98 28.76
N ALA A 210 2.73 -17.28 27.63
CA ALA A 210 2.17 -17.77 26.36
C ALA A 210 3.24 -18.19 25.34
N MET A 211 4.52 -17.97 25.69
CA MET A 211 5.69 -18.65 25.11
C MET A 211 6.02 -19.88 25.96
#